data_AF-A0A8T1YLA1-F1
#
_entry.id   AF-A0A8T1YLA1-F1
#
_cell.length_a   1.000
_cell.length_b   1.000
_cell.length_c   1.000
_cell.angle_alpha   90.00
_cell.angle_beta   90.00
_cell.angle_gamma   90.00
#
_symmetry.space_group_name_H-M   'P 1'
#
loop_
_entity.id
_entity.type
_entity.pdbx_description
1 polymer ?
#
loop_
_entity_poly.entity_id
_entity_poly.type
_entity_poly.pdbx_seq_one_letter_code
_entity_poly.pdbx_strand_id
1 'polypeptide(L)'
;MEYIAVFIAAIFPGGLVAFDNDVLQSLPSFNALRIYCAGIWHNAVLCALCVFALFLLPVMLSPFYKHGESLTVSDVPSVSPLFGYLSPGDVIVSLDGIQVHKPSEWLELAAILDKQNSETSNSSLYLGGSRRFHHGKGYCVPISLIEEGLKGNMVENQFVCPGDLTAFRTMPCSNAALREVSVCLDAKDIVKLSKCGDGWVTTSDTDSKSDCVCPQGESCLQAMQSPGVSWTEITYKRTSSQNCSRLGLDFTTSNCLGTFVFVGDLIAMSHSVHLTAYQPRWLFNFFGKSFPNILERSLTCTFHVSLALVLLNSLPVYYLDGESILESSLQSFTWLSPRKKKKALQVCLVGGSLLSFLAFFRIFLVGLPLSRRW
;
A
#
# COMPACT_ATOMS: atom_id res chain seq x y z
N MET A 1 1.37 -45.39 -25.34
CA MET A 1 0.44 -45.43 -24.18
C MET A 1 0.26 -44.00 -23.70
N GLU A 2 -0.88 -43.40 -24.00
CA GLU A 2 -1.20 -42.02 -23.59
C GLU A 2 -1.76 -42.01 -22.16
N TYR A 3 -1.27 -41.11 -21.31
CA TYR A 3 -1.83 -40.90 -19.98
C TYR A 3 -1.76 -39.42 -19.60
N ILE A 4 -2.84 -38.93 -18.99
CA ILE A 4 -2.92 -37.60 -18.38
C ILE A 4 -2.80 -37.83 -16.88
N ALA A 5 -1.74 -37.30 -16.26
CA ALA A 5 -1.51 -37.42 -14.83
C ALA A 5 -1.60 -36.04 -14.17
N VAL A 6 -2.41 -35.95 -13.12
CA VAL A 6 -2.44 -34.80 -12.21
C VAL A 6 -1.67 -35.19 -10.97
N PHE A 7 -0.63 -34.44 -10.61
CA PHE A 7 0.09 -34.63 -9.37
C PHE A 7 -0.06 -33.40 -8.47
N ILE A 8 -0.27 -33.65 -7.19
CA ILE A 8 -0.21 -32.63 -6.14
C ILE A 8 1.18 -32.75 -5.52
N ALA A 9 2.16 -32.04 -6.07
CA ALA A 9 3.37 -31.75 -5.31
C ALA A 9 2.95 -30.79 -4.20
N ALA A 10 3.51 -30.92 -2.98
CA ALA A 10 3.08 -30.24 -1.76
C ALA A 10 2.98 -28.69 -1.82
N ILE A 11 3.29 -28.06 -2.96
CA ILE A 11 3.31 -26.62 -3.18
C ILE A 11 2.59 -26.19 -4.49
N PHE A 12 2.45 -27.04 -5.52
CA PHE A 12 1.81 -26.65 -6.80
C PHE A 12 1.07 -27.82 -7.49
N PRO A 13 -0.18 -27.61 -7.96
CA PRO A 13 -0.84 -28.57 -8.83
C PRO A 13 -0.15 -28.57 -10.20
N GLY A 14 0.31 -29.76 -10.64
CA GLY A 14 0.95 -29.95 -11.93
C GLY A 14 0.15 -30.92 -12.81
N GLY A 15 0.05 -30.60 -14.10
CA GLY A 15 -0.44 -31.52 -15.13
C GLY A 15 0.72 -31.99 -15.99
N LEU A 16 0.98 -33.29 -16.02
CA LEU A 16 1.95 -33.90 -16.94
C LEU A 16 1.18 -34.52 -18.11
N VAL A 17 1.55 -34.13 -19.32
CA VAL A 17 1.06 -34.76 -20.55
C VAL A 17 2.20 -35.54 -21.18
N ALA A 18 2.08 -36.87 -21.19
CA ALA A 18 3.04 -37.74 -21.86
C ALA A 18 2.55 -38.02 -23.29
N PHE A 19 3.26 -37.48 -24.28
CA PHE A 19 2.95 -37.69 -25.69
C PHE A 19 3.63 -38.95 -26.24
N ASP A 20 2.99 -39.59 -27.22
CA ASP A 20 3.64 -40.63 -28.01
C ASP A 20 4.62 -39.99 -29.00
N ASN A 21 5.92 -40.21 -28.77
CA ASN A 21 6.99 -39.57 -29.53
C ASN A 21 6.96 -39.94 -31.02
N ASP A 22 6.53 -41.16 -31.36
CA ASP A 22 6.53 -41.63 -32.75
C ASP A 22 5.45 -40.92 -33.57
N VAL A 23 4.29 -40.69 -32.97
CA VAL A 23 3.19 -39.93 -33.57
C VAL A 23 3.58 -38.45 -33.68
N LEU A 24 4.18 -37.88 -32.64
CA LEU A 24 4.52 -36.47 -32.58
C LEU A 24 5.64 -36.10 -33.58
N GLN A 25 6.63 -36.98 -33.78
CA GLN A 25 7.69 -36.80 -34.78
C GLN A 25 7.20 -36.94 -36.23
N SER A 26 6.08 -37.64 -36.44
CA SER A 26 5.48 -37.78 -37.78
C SER A 26 4.72 -36.52 -38.24
N LEU A 27 4.43 -35.60 -37.32
CA LEU A 27 3.68 -34.39 -37.62
C LEU A 27 4.56 -33.32 -38.30
N PRO A 28 3.97 -32.48 -39.17
CA PRO A 28 4.64 -31.26 -39.64
C PRO A 28 5.06 -30.38 -38.46
N SER A 29 6.24 -29.75 -38.54
CA SER A 29 6.82 -28.97 -37.44
C SER A 29 5.89 -27.90 -36.87
N PHE A 30 5.03 -27.29 -37.69
CA PHE A 30 4.01 -26.33 -37.24
C PHE A 30 2.91 -26.96 -36.38
N ASN A 31 2.51 -28.21 -36.66
CA ASN A 31 1.49 -28.91 -35.90
C ASN A 31 2.05 -29.37 -34.55
N ALA A 32 3.28 -29.90 -34.54
CA ALA A 32 4.00 -30.23 -33.31
C ALA A 32 4.20 -28.98 -32.44
N LEU A 33 4.61 -27.85 -33.03
CA LEU A 33 4.77 -26.58 -32.32
C LEU A 33 3.46 -26.10 -31.66
N ARG A 34 2.30 -26.26 -32.32
CA ARG A 34 1.00 -25.92 -31.72
C ARG A 34 0.70 -26.76 -30.49
N ILE A 35 1.05 -28.05 -30.50
CA ILE A 35 0.84 -28.95 -29.37
C ILE A 35 1.73 -28.53 -28.20
N TYR A 36 3.03 -28.32 -28.43
CA TYR A 36 3.96 -27.86 -27.39
C TYR A 36 3.58 -26.49 -26.81
N CYS A 37 3.10 -25.57 -27.65
CA CYS A 37 2.69 -24.24 -27.21
C CYS A 37 1.31 -24.19 -26.56
N ALA A 38 0.53 -25.28 -26.53
CA ALA A 38 -0.85 -25.25 -26.05
C ALA A 38 -0.94 -24.79 -24.58
N GLY A 39 -0.08 -25.33 -23.70
CA GLY A 39 -0.04 -24.94 -22.29
C GLY A 39 0.33 -23.46 -22.07
N ILE A 40 1.31 -22.97 -22.83
CA ILE A 40 1.73 -21.55 -22.80
C ILE A 40 0.59 -20.67 -23.32
N TRP A 41 -0.05 -21.05 -24.43
CA TRP A 41 -1.13 -20.30 -25.05
C TRP A 41 -2.33 -20.12 -24.11
N HIS A 42 -2.78 -21.18 -23.44
CA HIS A 42 -3.92 -21.08 -22.51
C HIS A 42 -3.62 -20.16 -21.33
N ASN A 43 -2.41 -20.22 -20.76
CA ASN A 43 -2.00 -19.30 -19.69
C ASN A 43 -1.89 -17.85 -20.20
N ALA A 44 -1.38 -17.63 -21.43
CA ALA A 44 -1.29 -16.31 -22.03
C ALA A 44 -2.68 -15.71 -22.30
N VAL A 45 -3.63 -16.50 -22.80
CA VAL A 45 -5.03 -16.09 -22.97
C VAL A 45 -5.65 -15.78 -21.61
N LEU A 46 -5.42 -16.59 -20.59
CA LEU A 46 -5.92 -16.34 -19.24
C LEU A 46 -5.35 -15.04 -18.66
N CYS A 47 -4.06 -14.75 -18.86
CA CYS A 47 -3.48 -13.46 -18.50
C CYS A 47 -4.20 -12.29 -19.19
N ALA A 48 -4.44 -12.38 -20.50
CA ALA A 48 -5.16 -11.36 -21.24
C ALA A 48 -6.60 -11.16 -20.72
N LEU A 49 -7.30 -12.26 -20.41
CA LEU A 49 -8.64 -12.22 -19.82
C LEU A 49 -8.63 -11.59 -18.42
N CYS A 50 -7.64 -11.89 -17.57
CA CYS A 50 -7.50 -11.27 -16.26
C CYS A 50 -7.25 -9.76 -16.37
N VAL A 51 -6.35 -9.33 -17.26
CA VAL A 51 -6.10 -7.89 -17.51
C VAL A 51 -7.36 -7.19 -18.01
N PHE A 52 -8.07 -7.79 -18.96
CA PHE A 52 -9.32 -7.25 -19.48
C PHE A 52 -10.42 -7.19 -18.40
N ALA A 53 -10.55 -8.23 -17.58
CA ALA A 53 -11.49 -8.28 -16.47
C ALA A 53 -11.17 -7.22 -15.40
N LEU A 54 -9.89 -7.03 -15.06
CA LEU A 54 -9.45 -5.97 -14.13
C LEU A 54 -9.77 -4.58 -14.68
N PHE A 55 -9.54 -4.35 -15.98
CA PHE A 55 -9.89 -3.09 -16.64
C PHE A 55 -11.40 -2.82 -16.61
N LEU A 56 -12.23 -3.85 -16.83
CA LEU A 56 -13.70 -3.75 -16.79
C LEU A 56 -14.28 -3.83 -15.38
N LEU A 57 -13.47 -4.10 -14.35
CA LEU A 57 -13.94 -4.34 -12.99
C LEU A 57 -14.79 -3.19 -12.44
N PRO A 58 -14.41 -1.90 -12.60
CA PRO A 58 -15.24 -0.79 -12.13
C PRO A 58 -16.61 -0.74 -12.80
N VAL A 59 -16.68 -1.09 -14.09
CA VAL A 59 -17.93 -1.12 -14.87
C VAL A 59 -18.81 -2.28 -14.42
N MET A 60 -18.23 -3.48 -14.26
CA MET A 60 -18.93 -4.68 -13.79
C MET A 60 -19.50 -4.50 -12.37
N LEU A 61 -18.76 -3.81 -11.50
CA LEU A 61 -19.16 -3.57 -10.12
C LEU A 61 -20.02 -2.33 -9.94
N SER A 62 -20.15 -1.47 -10.96
CA SER A 62 -20.88 -0.20 -10.90
C SER A 62 -22.34 -0.29 -10.41
N PRO A 63 -23.13 -1.36 -10.68
CA PRO A 63 -24.49 -1.47 -10.17
C PRO A 63 -24.54 -1.55 -8.63
N PHE A 64 -23.51 -2.09 -8.01
CA PHE A 64 -23.46 -2.38 -6.57
C PHE A 64 -22.50 -1.48 -5.80
N TYR A 65 -21.48 -0.94 -6.48
CA TYR A 65 -20.40 -0.16 -5.89
C TYR A 65 -20.20 1.17 -6.63
N LYS A 66 -19.81 2.19 -5.88
CA LYS A 66 -19.19 3.41 -6.39
C LYS A 66 -17.69 3.19 -6.40
N HIS A 67 -17.01 3.61 -7.45
CA HIS A 67 -15.57 3.44 -7.58
C HIS A 67 -14.89 4.81 -7.73
N GLY A 68 -13.84 5.05 -6.95
CA GLY A 68 -12.95 6.21 -7.11
C GLY A 68 -13.44 7.53 -6.50
N GLU A 69 -14.58 7.54 -5.81
CA GLU A 69 -15.08 8.73 -5.09
C GLU A 69 -14.67 8.75 -3.61
N SER A 70 -14.36 7.59 -3.03
CA SER A 70 -14.21 7.41 -1.58
C SER A 70 -13.18 6.33 -1.25
N LEU A 71 -12.30 6.61 -0.29
CA LEU A 71 -11.38 5.63 0.27
C LEU A 71 -12.05 4.86 1.42
N THR A 72 -12.45 3.62 1.18
CA THR A 72 -13.20 2.82 2.14
C THR A 72 -12.31 1.83 2.89
N VAL A 73 -12.49 1.73 4.20
CA VAL A 73 -11.83 0.74 5.06
C VAL A 73 -12.47 -0.63 4.81
N SER A 74 -11.74 -1.55 4.21
CA SER A 74 -12.20 -2.92 4.01
C SER A 74 -12.01 -3.78 5.25
N ASP A 75 -10.89 -3.62 5.97
CA ASP A 75 -10.58 -4.35 7.19
C ASP A 75 -9.48 -3.63 8.01
N VAL A 76 -9.50 -3.82 9.34
CA VAL A 76 -8.51 -3.27 10.27
C VAL A 76 -7.98 -4.42 11.14
N PRO A 77 -6.79 -4.96 10.83
CA PRO A 77 -6.15 -5.98 11.64
C PRO A 77 -5.98 -5.54 13.10
N SER A 78 -6.10 -6.47 14.05
CA SER A 78 -5.92 -6.17 15.49
C SER A 78 -4.52 -5.68 15.86
N VAL A 79 -3.52 -5.98 15.03
CA VAL A 79 -2.14 -5.50 15.15
C VAL A 79 -1.93 -4.10 14.57
N SER A 80 -2.91 -3.56 13.84
CA SER A 80 -2.82 -2.22 13.28
C SER A 80 -2.91 -1.18 14.39
N PRO A 81 -2.08 -0.11 14.38
CA PRO A 81 -2.24 1.01 15.30
C PRO A 81 -3.55 1.80 15.09
N LEU A 82 -4.26 1.55 13.98
CA LEU A 82 -5.57 2.15 13.70
C LEU A 82 -6.73 1.31 14.24
N PHE A 83 -6.44 0.17 14.86
CA PHE A 83 -7.44 -0.68 15.50
C PHE A 83 -8.15 0.08 16.65
N GLY A 84 -9.47 0.02 16.67
CA GLY A 84 -10.30 0.76 17.63
C GLY A 84 -10.60 2.22 17.25
N TYR A 85 -9.84 2.80 16.31
CA TYR A 85 -10.13 4.13 15.74
C TYR A 85 -11.01 4.04 14.49
N LEU A 86 -10.69 3.09 13.61
CA LEU A 86 -11.41 2.83 12.36
C LEU A 86 -12.17 1.50 12.44
N SER A 87 -13.29 1.41 11.73
CA SER A 87 -14.08 0.19 11.58
C SER A 87 -14.29 -0.18 10.11
N PRO A 88 -14.43 -1.48 9.77
CA PRO A 88 -14.74 -1.90 8.41
C PRO A 88 -16.01 -1.23 7.85
N GLY A 89 -15.84 -0.53 6.73
CA GLY A 89 -16.86 0.26 6.04
C GLY A 89 -16.75 1.77 6.26
N ASP A 90 -15.98 2.23 7.25
CA ASP A 90 -15.71 3.67 7.40
C ASP A 90 -15.00 4.22 6.17
N VAL A 91 -15.24 5.49 5.86
CA VAL A 91 -14.62 6.16 4.71
C VAL A 91 -13.56 7.13 5.22
N ILE A 92 -12.30 6.91 4.86
CA ILE A 92 -11.24 7.88 5.13
C ILE A 92 -11.44 9.06 4.19
N VAL A 93 -11.47 10.26 4.75
CA VAL A 93 -11.73 11.52 4.03
C VAL A 93 -10.42 12.23 3.75
N SER A 94 -9.56 12.38 4.76
CA SER A 94 -8.30 13.11 4.60
C SER A 94 -7.22 12.61 5.55
N LEU A 95 -5.97 12.72 5.10
CA LEU A 95 -4.76 12.60 5.92
C LEU A 95 -4.12 13.99 6.01
N ASP A 96 -4.02 14.51 7.22
CA ASP A 96 -3.45 15.81 7.56
C ASP A 96 -4.10 16.99 6.81
N GLY A 97 -5.44 16.89 6.64
CA GLY A 97 -6.26 17.85 5.90
C GLY A 97 -6.27 17.68 4.38
N ILE A 98 -5.43 16.81 3.82
CA ILE A 98 -5.38 16.53 2.37
C ILE A 98 -6.34 15.39 2.06
N GLN A 99 -7.29 15.64 1.16
CA GLN A 99 -8.31 14.67 0.74
C GLN A 99 -7.67 13.45 0.07
N VAL A 100 -8.18 12.26 0.37
CA VAL A 100 -7.71 10.99 -0.22
C VAL A 100 -8.88 10.16 -0.71
N HIS A 101 -8.83 9.72 -1.97
CA HIS A 101 -9.90 8.94 -2.58
C HIS A 101 -9.45 7.53 -3.00
N LYS A 102 -8.14 7.30 -3.12
CA LYS A 102 -7.57 6.02 -3.56
C LYS A 102 -6.52 5.47 -2.58
N PRO A 103 -6.34 4.14 -2.53
CA PRO A 103 -5.28 3.52 -1.74
C PRO A 103 -3.86 3.97 -2.14
N SER A 104 -3.62 4.23 -3.42
CA SER A 104 -2.33 4.75 -3.89
C SER A 104 -2.03 6.15 -3.35
N GLU A 105 -3.03 7.05 -3.40
CA GLU A 105 -2.93 8.42 -2.87
C GLU A 105 -2.65 8.40 -1.37
N TRP A 106 -3.27 7.48 -0.62
CA TRP A 106 -3.01 7.28 0.81
C TRP A 106 -1.55 6.90 1.10
N LEU A 107 -1.00 5.94 0.36
CA LEU A 107 0.39 5.49 0.53
C LEU A 107 1.39 6.59 0.12
N GLU A 108 1.14 7.24 -1.02
CA GLU A 108 1.98 8.34 -1.52
C GLU A 108 2.00 9.51 -0.55
N LEU A 109 0.84 9.89 -0.03
CA LEU A 109 0.72 10.99 0.93
C LEU A 109 1.40 10.67 2.26
N ALA A 110 1.26 9.45 2.77
CA ALA A 110 1.99 9.01 3.96
C ALA A 110 3.51 9.11 3.78
N ALA A 111 4.03 8.73 2.61
CA ALA A 111 5.44 8.83 2.28
C ALA A 111 5.93 10.29 2.15
N ILE A 112 5.12 11.17 1.57
CA ILE A 112 5.44 12.61 1.47
C ILE A 112 5.52 13.25 2.86
N LEU A 113 4.54 12.97 3.73
CA LEU A 113 4.49 13.51 5.09
C LEU A 113 5.64 12.99 5.97
N ASP A 114 6.00 11.70 5.83
CA ASP A 114 7.13 11.12 6.55
C ASP A 114 8.48 11.78 6.17
N LYS A 115 8.68 12.04 4.88
CA LYS A 115 9.87 12.74 4.38
C LYS A 115 9.93 14.18 4.89
N GLN A 116 8.81 14.89 4.90
CA GLN A 116 8.75 16.28 5.37
C GLN A 116 9.06 16.42 6.87
N ASN A 117 8.60 15.47 7.69
CA ASN A 117 8.93 15.43 9.11
C ASN A 117 10.43 15.14 9.35
N SER A 118 11.04 14.30 8.52
CA SER A 118 12.48 14.01 8.55
C SER A 118 13.36 15.21 8.12
N GLU A 119 12.87 16.07 7.22
CA GLU A 119 13.60 17.28 6.81
C GLU A 119 13.46 18.43 7.83
N THR A 120 12.28 18.57 8.44
CA THR A 120 12.02 19.59 9.48
C THR A 120 12.86 19.36 10.74
N SER A 121 13.12 18.09 11.09
CA SER A 121 14.00 17.70 12.21
C SER A 121 15.50 17.95 11.95
N ASN A 122 15.92 18.05 10.69
CA ASN A 122 17.31 18.32 10.30
C ASN A 122 17.60 19.82 10.05
N SER A 123 16.58 20.66 9.87
CA SER A 123 16.73 22.09 9.58
C SER A 123 16.75 22.94 10.87
N SER A 124 17.72 22.69 11.73
CA SER A 124 18.18 23.65 12.76
C SER A 124 19.56 24.22 12.41
N LEU A 125 19.87 24.34 11.11
CA LEU A 125 21.15 24.81 10.63
C LEU A 125 21.16 26.34 10.43
N TYR A 126 22.11 26.96 11.12
CA TYR A 126 22.44 28.37 11.09
C TYR A 126 22.64 28.89 9.67
N LEU A 127 21.67 29.62 9.12
CA LEU A 127 21.94 30.63 8.11
C LEU A 127 21.30 31.97 8.54
N GLY A 128 22.13 33.01 8.55
CA GLY A 128 21.74 34.38 8.86
C GLY A 128 20.96 35.02 7.73
N GLY A 129 20.05 35.93 8.09
CA GLY A 129 19.32 36.79 7.17
C GLY A 129 17.91 36.30 6.87
N SER A 130 16.92 36.85 7.60
CA SER A 130 15.47 36.80 7.34
C SER A 130 14.83 35.40 7.23
N ARG A 131 14.49 34.79 8.38
CA ARG A 131 13.83 33.48 8.43
C ARG A 131 12.31 33.61 8.59
N ARG A 132 11.54 33.07 7.63
CA ARG A 132 10.24 32.46 7.95
C ARG A 132 10.57 31.08 8.53
N PHE A 133 10.58 30.94 9.84
CA PHE A 133 10.55 29.62 10.45
C PHE A 133 9.15 29.06 10.23
N HIS A 134 9.05 27.87 9.63
CA HIS A 134 7.82 27.09 9.75
C HIS A 134 7.79 26.58 11.20
N HIS A 135 6.85 27.08 12.00
CA HIS A 135 6.76 26.81 13.44
C HIS A 135 6.13 25.44 13.72
N GLY A 136 5.60 24.79 12.68
CA GLY A 136 4.99 23.47 12.76
C GLY A 136 3.47 23.55 12.94
N LYS A 137 2.88 22.45 13.38
CA LYS A 137 1.43 22.31 13.60
C LYS A 137 1.16 22.10 15.08
N GLY A 138 0.18 22.79 15.61
CA GLY A 138 -0.21 22.67 17.02
C GLY A 138 -1.67 22.98 17.26
N TYR A 139 -2.06 22.86 18.53
CA TYR A 139 -3.38 23.19 19.03
C TYR A 139 -3.27 24.19 20.17
N CYS A 140 -4.24 25.10 20.26
CA CYS A 140 -4.37 26.00 21.39
C CYS A 140 -5.00 25.25 22.56
N VAL A 141 -4.19 24.99 23.58
CA VAL A 141 -4.59 24.23 24.76
C VAL A 141 -4.76 25.19 25.94
N PRO A 142 -5.94 25.21 26.59
CA PRO A 142 -6.17 25.93 27.84
C PRO A 142 -5.11 25.62 28.90
N ILE A 143 -4.60 26.65 29.58
CA ILE A 143 -3.59 26.50 30.64
C ILE A 143 -4.07 25.58 31.76
N SER A 144 -5.38 25.58 32.08
CA SER A 144 -5.96 24.66 33.06
C SER A 144 -5.74 23.18 32.71
N LEU A 145 -5.89 22.82 31.43
CA LEU A 145 -5.64 21.44 30.96
C LEU A 145 -4.15 21.09 30.98
N ILE A 146 -3.27 22.07 30.79
CA ILE A 146 -1.82 21.88 30.90
C ILE A 146 -1.41 21.63 32.34
N GLU A 147 -2.01 22.36 33.29
CA GLU A 147 -1.73 22.23 34.72
C GLU A 147 -2.30 20.93 35.32
N GLU A 148 -3.47 20.49 34.84
CA GLU A 148 -4.09 19.21 35.21
C GLU A 148 -3.42 18.00 34.54
N GLY A 149 -2.72 18.21 33.42
CA GLY A 149 -2.11 17.16 32.62
C GLY A 149 -0.99 16.39 33.35
N LEU A 150 -0.82 15.13 32.97
CA LEU A 150 0.18 14.25 33.60
C LEU A 150 1.59 14.65 33.18
N LYS A 151 2.52 14.64 34.14
CA LYS A 151 3.95 14.77 33.84
C LYS A 151 4.47 13.42 33.36
N GLY A 152 5.06 13.39 32.16
CA GLY A 152 5.71 12.21 31.61
C GLY A 152 7.05 11.92 32.30
N ASN A 153 7.57 10.71 32.06
CA ASN A 153 8.87 10.29 32.54
C ASN A 153 9.92 10.46 31.44
N MET A 154 11.17 10.74 31.81
CA MET A 154 12.29 10.69 30.86
C MET A 154 12.93 9.30 30.88
N VAL A 155 12.91 8.61 29.74
CA VAL A 155 13.56 7.30 29.55
C VAL A 155 14.48 7.45 28.34
N GLU A 156 15.78 7.19 28.51
CA GLU A 156 16.78 7.26 27.42
C GLU A 156 16.74 8.59 26.62
N ASN A 157 16.62 9.74 27.32
CA ASN A 157 16.47 11.08 26.74
C ASN A 157 15.16 11.32 25.94
N GLN A 158 14.18 10.41 26.01
CA GLN A 158 12.86 10.60 25.42
C GLN A 158 11.82 10.84 26.52
N PHE A 159 10.94 11.81 26.30
CA PHE A 159 9.80 12.06 27.20
C PHE A 159 8.66 11.11 26.85
N VAL A 160 8.35 10.19 27.75
CA VAL A 160 7.39 9.11 27.55
C VAL A 160 6.17 9.32 28.45
N CYS A 161 4.99 9.23 27.85
CA CYS A 161 3.72 9.35 28.55
C CYS A 161 3.17 7.97 28.97
N PRO A 162 2.51 7.87 30.12
CA PRO A 162 1.88 6.62 30.55
C PRO A 162 0.60 6.31 29.77
N GLY A 163 0.36 5.04 29.48
CA GLY A 163 -0.84 4.56 28.79
C GLY A 163 -0.93 5.07 27.35
N ASP A 164 -2.13 5.45 26.92
CA ASP A 164 -2.43 5.94 25.56
C ASP A 164 -2.27 7.47 25.43
N LEU A 165 -1.67 8.14 26.42
CA LEU A 165 -1.50 9.59 26.41
C LEU A 165 -0.38 10.01 25.46
N THR A 166 -0.55 11.17 24.83
CA THR A 166 0.42 11.72 23.88
C THR A 166 1.23 12.84 24.53
N ALA A 167 2.53 12.86 24.27
CA ALA A 167 3.42 13.91 24.73
C ALA A 167 3.24 15.18 23.89
N PHE A 168 2.93 16.28 24.55
CA PHE A 168 2.84 17.61 23.95
C PHE A 168 3.87 18.53 24.57
N ARG A 169 4.45 19.42 23.75
CA ARG A 169 5.34 20.49 24.21
C ARG A 169 4.86 21.83 23.68
N THR A 170 5.18 22.89 24.41
CA THR A 170 4.99 24.28 23.94
C THR A 170 5.74 24.51 22.63
N MET A 171 5.06 25.06 21.63
CA MET A 171 5.65 25.40 20.33
C MET A 171 6.58 26.63 20.50
N PRO A 172 7.82 26.60 19.97
CA PRO A 172 8.78 27.70 20.15
C PRO A 172 8.45 28.86 19.21
N CYS A 173 7.64 29.82 19.68
CA CYS A 173 7.16 30.95 18.87
C CYS A 173 7.86 32.26 19.27
N SER A 174 8.24 33.06 18.28
CA SER A 174 9.18 34.20 18.42
C SER A 174 8.76 35.29 19.43
N ASN A 175 7.48 35.36 19.82
CA ASN A 175 6.92 36.41 20.66
C ASN A 175 6.32 35.92 21.99
N ALA A 176 6.41 34.63 22.30
CA ALA A 176 5.85 34.08 23.52
C ALA A 176 6.94 33.94 24.60
N ALA A 177 6.87 34.78 25.64
CA ALA A 177 7.60 34.56 26.89
C ALA A 177 7.01 33.35 27.61
N LEU A 178 7.26 32.14 27.08
CA LEU A 178 6.60 30.93 27.55
C LEU A 178 7.60 30.00 28.25
N ARG A 179 7.21 29.52 29.44
CA ARG A 179 7.88 28.41 30.09
C ARG A 179 7.78 27.21 29.15
N GLU A 180 8.92 26.61 28.80
CA GLU A 180 8.90 25.33 28.10
C GLU A 180 8.22 24.28 29.00
N VAL A 181 7.04 23.83 28.58
CA VAL A 181 6.27 22.81 29.32
C VAL A 181 6.08 21.61 28.41
N SER A 182 6.38 20.44 28.95
CA SER A 182 6.05 19.14 28.37
C SER A 182 4.99 18.45 29.23
N VAL A 183 3.89 18.04 28.62
CA VAL A 183 2.72 17.48 29.32
C VAL A 183 2.14 16.31 28.52
N CYS A 184 1.59 15.33 29.22
CA CYS A 184 0.89 14.20 28.65
C CYS A 184 -0.61 14.46 28.65
N LEU A 185 -1.22 14.49 27.46
CA LEU A 185 -2.65 14.78 27.26
C LEU A 185 -3.28 13.72 26.35
N ASP A 186 -4.59 13.50 26.50
CA ASP A 186 -5.32 12.61 25.60
C ASP A 186 -5.53 13.32 24.25
N ALA A 187 -4.91 12.76 23.19
CA ALA A 187 -5.00 13.32 21.85
C ALA A 187 -6.46 13.45 21.36
N LYS A 188 -7.39 12.59 21.83
CA LYS A 188 -8.81 12.63 21.46
C LYS A 188 -9.51 13.92 21.88
N ASP A 189 -9.03 14.58 22.92
CA ASP A 189 -9.59 15.85 23.39
C ASP A 189 -8.87 17.04 22.76
N ILE A 190 -7.56 16.91 22.51
CA ILE A 190 -6.76 17.97 21.88
C ILE A 190 -7.19 18.24 20.43
N VAL A 191 -7.53 17.21 19.65
CA VAL A 191 -7.96 17.38 18.24
C VAL A 191 -9.24 18.21 18.07
N LYS A 192 -10.02 18.41 19.14
CA LYS A 192 -11.24 19.22 19.11
C LYS A 192 -10.97 20.71 19.32
N LEU A 193 -9.75 21.07 19.74
CA LEU A 193 -9.36 22.44 20.06
C LEU A 193 -9.01 23.24 18.80
N SER A 194 -8.88 24.56 18.96
CA SER A 194 -8.50 25.43 17.86
C SER A 194 -7.05 25.17 17.42
N LYS A 195 -6.81 25.24 16.11
CA LYS A 195 -5.50 24.97 15.50
C LYS A 195 -4.60 26.21 15.59
N CYS A 196 -3.32 26.01 15.86
CA CYS A 196 -2.28 27.04 15.84
C CYS A 196 -1.05 26.58 15.06
N GLY A 197 -0.21 27.54 14.66
CA GLY A 197 0.97 27.30 13.81
C GLY A 197 0.64 27.41 12.32
N ASP A 198 1.68 27.51 11.50
CA ASP A 198 1.62 27.78 10.06
C ASP A 198 1.79 26.52 9.20
N GLY A 199 1.92 25.34 9.83
CA GLY A 199 2.09 24.06 9.12
C GLY A 199 0.79 23.41 8.63
N TRP A 200 -0.39 24.00 8.89
CA TRP A 200 -1.67 23.41 8.50
C TRP A 200 -1.98 23.67 7.01
N VAL A 201 -2.41 22.63 6.28
CA VAL A 201 -2.71 22.71 4.83
C VAL A 201 -3.87 23.68 4.51
N THR A 202 -4.72 24.00 5.49
CA THR A 202 -5.96 24.76 5.32
C THR A 202 -5.85 26.25 5.63
N THR A 203 -4.69 26.77 6.07
CA THR A 203 -4.50 28.22 6.17
C THR A 203 -4.24 28.78 4.78
N SER A 204 -5.31 29.22 4.13
CA SER A 204 -5.28 30.05 2.92
C SER A 204 -4.17 31.10 2.98
N ASP A 205 -3.44 31.23 1.88
CA ASP A 205 -2.42 32.25 1.57
C ASP A 205 -2.85 33.72 1.78
N THR A 206 -4.03 33.98 2.35
CA THR A 206 -4.59 35.32 2.57
C THR A 206 -4.52 35.82 4.01
N ASP A 207 -4.18 34.99 4.99
CA ASP A 207 -4.01 35.46 6.38
C ASP A 207 -2.53 35.58 6.74
N SER A 208 -2.03 36.81 6.68
CA SER A 208 -0.74 37.25 7.25
C SER A 208 -0.71 37.19 8.80
N LYS A 209 -1.53 36.33 9.43
CA LYS A 209 -1.48 35.99 10.85
C LYS A 209 -0.68 34.71 11.04
N SER A 210 0.57 34.76 10.58
CA SER A 210 1.58 33.73 10.77
C SER A 210 2.24 33.89 12.14
N ASP A 211 1.48 33.71 13.21
CA ASP A 211 2.02 33.62 14.56
C ASP A 211 1.19 32.58 15.31
N CYS A 212 1.79 31.84 16.24
CA CYS A 212 1.13 30.86 17.11
C CYS A 212 0.12 31.51 18.07
N VAL A 213 -0.82 32.28 17.54
CA VAL A 213 -1.75 33.13 18.29
C VAL A 213 -2.90 32.26 18.76
N CYS A 214 -2.90 32.01 20.06
CA CYS A 214 -4.03 31.42 20.74
C CYS A 214 -4.81 32.49 21.50
N PRO A 215 -6.11 32.26 21.77
CA PRO A 215 -6.90 33.05 22.71
C PRO A 215 -6.21 33.25 24.07
N GLN A 216 -6.58 34.30 24.80
CA GLN A 216 -6.04 34.55 26.14
C GLN A 216 -6.35 33.36 27.07
N GLY A 217 -5.33 32.90 27.82
CA GLY A 217 -5.45 31.74 28.71
C GLY A 217 -5.19 30.39 28.03
N GLU A 218 -4.82 30.38 26.75
CA GLU A 218 -4.42 29.20 26.00
C GLU A 218 -2.96 29.31 25.54
N SER A 219 -2.31 28.17 25.38
CA SER A 219 -0.95 28.07 24.84
C SER A 219 -0.94 27.16 23.61
N CYS A 220 -0.13 27.50 22.62
CA CYS A 220 0.06 26.63 21.46
C CYS A 220 0.98 25.46 21.82
N LEU A 221 0.44 24.24 21.81
CA LEU A 221 1.21 23.00 21.98
C LEU A 221 1.25 22.20 20.69
N GLN A 222 2.41 21.60 20.44
CA GLN A 222 2.62 20.61 19.38
C GLN A 222 2.95 19.26 19.99
N ALA A 223 2.58 18.18 19.30
CA ALA A 223 3.03 16.87 19.71
C ALA A 223 4.55 16.76 19.60
N MET A 224 5.15 16.04 20.55
CA MET A 224 6.59 15.86 20.58
C MET A 224 7.00 14.92 19.44
N GLN A 225 7.83 15.41 18.53
CA GLN A 225 8.35 14.63 17.40
C GLN A 225 9.69 13.99 17.77
N SER A 226 9.86 12.72 17.40
CA SER A 226 11.15 12.01 17.46
C SER A 226 11.48 11.44 16.07
N PRO A 227 12.75 11.16 15.76
CA PRO A 227 13.12 10.58 14.47
C PRO A 227 12.33 9.28 14.19
N GLY A 228 11.64 9.23 13.05
CA GLY A 228 10.78 8.09 12.65
C GLY A 228 9.38 8.07 13.29
N VAL A 229 9.03 9.08 14.11
CA VAL A 229 7.68 9.25 14.65
C VAL A 229 7.06 10.51 14.07
N SER A 230 6.04 10.29 13.26
CA SER A 230 5.28 11.33 12.60
C SER A 230 3.95 11.55 13.31
N TRP A 231 3.48 12.80 13.28
CA TRP A 231 2.21 13.22 13.87
C TRP A 231 1.27 13.70 12.78
N THR A 232 0.13 13.04 12.62
CA THR A 232 -0.82 13.35 11.53
C THR A 232 -2.27 13.23 11.98
N GLU A 233 -3.12 14.06 11.39
CA GLU A 233 -4.56 14.02 11.63
C GLU A 233 -5.26 13.12 10.60
N ILE A 234 -6.02 12.12 11.02
CA ILE A 234 -6.82 11.28 10.14
C ILE A 234 -8.28 11.64 10.35
N THR A 235 -8.94 12.08 9.27
CA THR A 235 -10.37 12.36 9.27
C THR A 235 -11.10 11.27 8.51
N TYR A 236 -12.17 10.76 9.09
CA TYR A 236 -12.98 9.68 8.54
C TYR A 236 -14.47 9.96 8.74
N LYS A 237 -15.30 9.31 7.92
CA LYS A 237 -16.76 9.31 8.02
C LYS A 237 -17.22 7.93 8.45
N ARG A 238 -17.95 7.89 9.56
CA ARG A 238 -18.55 6.66 10.08
C ARG A 238 -19.74 6.26 9.24
N THR A 239 -19.76 5.03 8.72
CA THR A 239 -20.87 4.55 7.87
C THR A 239 -21.78 3.55 8.59
N SER A 240 -21.47 3.22 9.85
CA SER A 240 -22.18 2.23 10.66
C SER A 240 -23.58 2.65 11.12
N SER A 241 -23.91 3.94 11.12
CA SER A 241 -25.27 4.43 11.41
C SER A 241 -26.02 4.76 10.11
N GLN A 242 -27.28 4.34 10.02
CA GLN A 242 -28.12 4.51 8.83
C GLN A 242 -28.31 5.98 8.44
N ASN A 243 -28.20 6.90 9.41
CA ASN A 243 -28.23 8.34 9.21
C ASN A 243 -26.97 8.85 8.49
N CYS A 244 -25.80 8.30 8.80
CA CYS A 244 -24.52 8.70 8.19
C CYS A 244 -24.29 8.07 6.80
N SER A 245 -24.94 6.94 6.49
CA SER A 245 -24.85 6.30 5.17
C SER A 245 -25.62 7.05 4.06
N ARG A 246 -26.68 7.80 4.42
CA ARG A 246 -27.56 8.50 3.45
C ARG A 246 -27.11 9.90 3.09
N LEU A 247 -26.26 10.54 3.91
CA LEU A 247 -25.79 11.89 3.61
C LEU A 247 -24.71 11.87 2.53
N GLY A 248 -24.90 12.68 1.50
CA GLY A 248 -23.83 13.10 0.58
C GLY A 248 -22.76 13.93 1.31
N LEU A 249 -21.80 14.48 0.55
CA LEU A 249 -20.72 15.36 1.02
C LEU A 249 -21.20 16.73 1.54
N ASP A 250 -22.33 16.79 2.26
CA ASP A 250 -22.70 17.99 3.02
C ASP A 250 -22.00 17.96 4.38
N PHE A 251 -20.96 18.78 4.51
CA PHE A 251 -20.03 18.88 5.62
C PHE A 251 -20.65 19.37 6.95
N THR A 252 -21.96 19.53 7.05
CA THR A 252 -22.63 20.26 8.16
C THR A 252 -23.31 19.38 9.21
N THR A 253 -23.15 18.06 9.20
CA THR A 253 -23.60 17.20 10.31
C THR A 253 -22.41 16.61 11.08
N SER A 254 -22.04 17.26 12.17
CA SER A 254 -20.89 17.00 13.06
C SER A 254 -20.79 15.58 13.63
N ASN A 255 -21.87 14.79 13.60
CA ASN A 255 -21.93 13.52 14.34
C ASN A 255 -21.45 12.30 13.53
N CYS A 256 -21.25 12.46 12.22
CA CYS A 256 -20.82 11.38 11.32
C CYS A 256 -19.34 11.45 10.96
N LEU A 257 -18.74 12.64 11.08
CA LEU A 257 -17.33 12.87 10.85
C LEU A 257 -16.59 12.65 12.16
N GLY A 258 -15.53 11.84 12.11
CA GLY A 258 -14.61 11.64 13.20
C GLY A 258 -13.22 12.06 12.77
N THR A 259 -12.47 12.61 13.71
CA THR A 259 -11.08 12.98 13.50
C THR A 259 -10.28 12.49 14.70
N PHE A 260 -9.12 11.89 14.43
CA PHE A 260 -8.18 11.50 15.46
C PHE A 260 -6.75 11.77 14.99
N VAL A 261 -5.84 11.86 15.96
CA VAL A 261 -4.42 12.03 15.69
C VAL A 261 -3.75 10.67 15.77
N PHE A 262 -2.92 10.39 14.76
CA PHE A 262 -2.00 9.27 14.75
C PHE A 262 -0.59 9.76 15.07
N VAL A 263 0.10 9.06 15.97
CA VAL A 263 1.49 9.31 16.36
C VAL A 263 2.28 8.02 16.20
N GLY A 264 3.22 7.99 15.27
CA GLY A 264 4.03 6.80 15.00
C GLY A 264 4.66 6.81 13.61
N ASP A 265 5.13 5.64 13.18
CA ASP A 265 5.65 5.42 11.83
C ASP A 265 4.49 5.45 10.82
N LEU A 266 4.48 6.49 9.96
CA LEU A 266 3.47 6.68 8.93
C LEU A 266 3.50 5.61 7.85
N ILE A 267 4.68 5.12 7.50
CA ILE A 267 4.83 4.09 6.47
C ILE A 267 4.23 2.79 7.01
N ALA A 268 4.65 2.36 8.21
CA ALA A 268 4.12 1.16 8.84
C ALA A 268 2.61 1.26 9.07
N MET A 269 2.11 2.41 9.54
CA MET A 269 0.68 2.65 9.71
C MET A 269 -0.08 2.55 8.38
N SER A 270 0.42 3.17 7.31
CA SER A 270 -0.27 3.23 6.02
C SER A 270 -0.47 1.85 5.40
N HIS A 271 0.47 0.92 5.64
CA HIS A 271 0.40 -0.47 5.22
C HIS A 271 -0.38 -1.39 6.18
N SER A 272 -0.71 -0.92 7.40
CA SER A 272 -1.35 -1.74 8.42
C SER A 272 -2.87 -1.89 8.28
N VAL A 273 -3.49 -1.10 7.40
CA VAL A 273 -4.94 -1.08 7.17
C VAL A 273 -5.28 -1.53 5.75
N HIS A 274 -6.37 -2.28 5.58
CA HIS A 274 -6.81 -2.71 4.27
C HIS A 274 -7.84 -1.74 3.71
N LEU A 275 -7.51 -1.09 2.60
CA LEU A 275 -8.31 -0.03 1.98
C LEU A 275 -8.75 -0.42 0.58
N THR A 276 -9.88 0.13 0.13
CA THR A 276 -10.42 -0.08 -1.21
C THR A 276 -11.04 1.20 -1.76
N ALA A 277 -10.94 1.40 -3.08
CA ALA A 277 -11.63 2.47 -3.80
C ALA A 277 -13.12 2.17 -4.08
N TYR A 278 -13.61 0.99 -3.67
CA TYR A 278 -14.98 0.55 -3.87
C TYR A 278 -15.85 0.80 -2.63
N GLN A 279 -16.86 1.65 -2.78
CA GLN A 279 -17.86 1.93 -1.74
C GLN A 279 -19.22 1.31 -2.09
N PRO A 280 -19.86 0.52 -1.21
CA PRO A 280 -21.18 -0.05 -1.47
C PRO A 280 -22.29 1.00 -1.67
N ARG A 281 -23.19 0.79 -2.65
CA ARG A 281 -24.26 1.73 -3.05
C ARG A 281 -25.57 1.67 -2.24
N TRP A 282 -25.67 0.85 -1.20
CA TRP A 282 -26.77 0.89 -0.20
C TRP A 282 -28.02 -0.01 -0.41
N LEU A 283 -28.06 -0.95 -1.36
CA LEU A 283 -29.25 -1.82 -1.54
C LEU A 283 -29.06 -3.32 -1.27
N PHE A 284 -27.84 -3.84 -1.34
CA PHE A 284 -27.59 -5.27 -1.11
C PHE A 284 -26.27 -5.43 -0.35
N ASN A 285 -26.36 -5.49 0.98
CA ASN A 285 -25.26 -5.99 1.82
C ASN A 285 -25.00 -7.50 1.62
N PHE A 286 -25.61 -8.10 0.58
CA PHE A 286 -25.53 -9.51 0.20
C PHE A 286 -24.16 -9.84 -0.38
N PHE A 287 -23.62 -8.95 -1.21
CA PHE A 287 -22.22 -8.99 -1.64
C PHE A 287 -21.42 -8.21 -0.59
N GLY A 288 -20.76 -8.92 0.30
CA GLY A 288 -20.08 -8.34 1.45
C GLY A 288 -19.05 -7.28 1.08
N LYS A 289 -18.76 -6.37 2.03
CA LYS A 289 -17.82 -5.25 1.89
C LYS A 289 -16.45 -5.63 1.28
N SER A 290 -16.03 -6.89 1.46
CA SER A 290 -14.74 -7.42 1.01
C SER A 290 -14.76 -7.97 -0.43
N PHE A 291 -15.93 -8.10 -1.07
CA PHE A 291 -16.05 -8.77 -2.37
C PHE A 291 -15.21 -8.14 -3.49
N PRO A 292 -15.22 -6.81 -3.72
CA PRO A 292 -14.39 -6.19 -4.75
C PRO A 292 -12.90 -6.49 -4.55
N ASN A 293 -12.42 -6.39 -3.30
CA ASN A 293 -11.03 -6.66 -2.94
C ASN A 293 -10.67 -8.14 -3.16
N ILE A 294 -11.54 -9.08 -2.78
CA ILE A 294 -11.32 -10.51 -3.03
C ILE A 294 -11.24 -10.77 -4.54
N LEU A 295 -12.17 -10.24 -5.33
CA LEU A 295 -12.21 -10.44 -6.77
C LEU A 295 -10.98 -9.84 -7.48
N GLU A 296 -10.61 -8.61 -7.14
CA GLU A 296 -9.41 -7.94 -7.66
C GLU A 296 -8.14 -8.72 -7.32
N ARG A 297 -8.00 -9.17 -6.06
CA ARG A 297 -6.87 -10.01 -5.63
C ARG A 297 -6.86 -11.37 -6.32
N SER A 298 -8.00 -12.01 -6.50
CA SER A 298 -8.11 -13.29 -7.22
C SER A 298 -7.67 -13.14 -8.67
N LEU A 299 -8.18 -12.14 -9.39
CA LEU A 299 -7.80 -11.86 -10.78
C LEU A 299 -6.30 -11.53 -10.91
N THR A 300 -5.77 -10.73 -9.99
CA THR A 300 -4.34 -10.37 -9.95
C THR A 300 -3.45 -11.58 -9.65
N CYS A 301 -3.85 -12.42 -8.71
CA CYS A 301 -3.15 -13.66 -8.37
C CYS A 301 -3.15 -14.63 -9.57
N THR A 302 -4.31 -14.86 -10.19
CA THR A 302 -4.43 -15.69 -11.40
C THR A 302 -3.54 -15.15 -12.52
N PHE A 303 -3.54 -13.84 -12.76
CA PHE A 303 -2.65 -13.20 -13.73
C PHE A 303 -1.17 -13.51 -13.43
N HIS A 304 -0.70 -13.31 -12.19
CA HIS A 304 0.69 -13.54 -11.84
C HIS A 304 1.11 -15.00 -11.95
N VAL A 305 0.26 -15.93 -11.49
CA VAL A 305 0.52 -17.37 -11.59
C VAL A 305 0.56 -17.81 -13.05
N SER A 306 -0.42 -17.40 -13.87
CA SER A 306 -0.43 -17.72 -15.29
C SER A 306 0.74 -17.09 -16.05
N LEU A 307 1.12 -15.86 -15.72
CA LEU A 307 2.29 -15.20 -16.31
C LEU A 307 3.58 -15.93 -15.96
N ALA A 308 3.74 -16.35 -14.69
CA ALA A 308 4.88 -17.15 -14.26
C ALA A 308 4.96 -18.48 -15.03
N LEU A 309 3.83 -19.17 -15.24
CA LEU A 309 3.76 -20.40 -16.03
C LEU A 309 4.11 -20.16 -17.50
N VAL A 310 3.62 -19.08 -18.11
CA VAL A 310 4.01 -18.68 -19.48
C VAL A 310 5.52 -18.52 -19.57
N LEU A 311 6.11 -17.74 -18.65
CA LEU A 311 7.54 -17.47 -18.66
C LEU A 311 8.36 -18.74 -18.44
N LEU A 312 8.02 -19.53 -17.42
CA LEU A 312 8.74 -20.76 -17.08
C LEU A 312 8.71 -21.77 -18.24
N ASN A 313 7.53 -22.05 -18.79
CA ASN A 313 7.38 -23.04 -19.86
C ASN A 313 7.96 -22.55 -21.20
N SER A 314 8.16 -21.23 -21.38
CA SER A 314 8.79 -20.68 -22.57
C SER A 314 10.33 -20.70 -22.52
N LEU A 315 10.94 -20.97 -21.36
CA LEU A 315 12.40 -20.92 -21.21
C LEU A 315 13.07 -22.05 -22.01
N PRO A 316 14.10 -21.75 -22.82
CA PRO A 316 14.88 -22.76 -23.53
C PRO A 316 15.85 -23.43 -22.55
N VAL A 317 15.32 -24.24 -21.64
CA VAL A 317 16.04 -24.99 -20.61
C VAL A 317 15.77 -26.47 -20.83
N TYR A 318 16.78 -27.30 -20.56
CA TYR A 318 16.62 -28.75 -20.66
C TYR A 318 15.45 -29.24 -19.80
N TYR A 319 14.68 -30.17 -20.34
CA TYR A 319 13.52 -30.81 -19.69
C TYR A 319 12.28 -29.90 -19.48
N LEU A 320 12.28 -28.67 -19.98
CA LEU A 320 11.09 -27.82 -20.03
C LEU A 320 10.50 -27.77 -21.45
N ASP A 321 9.24 -27.36 -21.55
CA ASP A 321 8.52 -27.24 -22.84
C ASP A 321 9.30 -26.38 -23.87
N GLY A 322 10.05 -25.38 -23.41
CA GLY A 322 10.87 -24.51 -24.25
C GLY A 322 11.98 -25.24 -25.02
N GLU A 323 12.43 -26.41 -24.58
CA GLU A 323 13.34 -27.27 -25.35
C GLU A 323 12.68 -27.77 -26.64
N SER A 324 11.52 -28.40 -26.50
CA SER A 324 10.77 -28.95 -27.63
C SER A 324 10.22 -27.86 -28.56
N ILE A 325 9.85 -26.70 -28.00
CA ILE A 325 9.44 -25.51 -28.77
C ILE A 325 10.61 -24.99 -29.61
N LEU A 326 11.80 -24.86 -29.01
CA LEU A 326 12.98 -24.37 -29.70
C LEU A 326 13.42 -25.34 -30.80
N GLU A 327 13.42 -26.64 -30.51
CA GLU A 327 13.74 -27.68 -31.49
C GLU A 327 12.78 -27.63 -32.69
N SER A 328 11.47 -27.66 -32.45
CA SER A 328 10.44 -27.62 -33.50
C SER A 328 10.48 -26.31 -34.30
N SER A 329 10.78 -25.19 -33.64
CA SER A 329 10.97 -23.89 -34.30
C SER A 329 12.19 -23.90 -35.23
N LEU A 330 13.33 -24.45 -34.77
CA LEU A 330 14.54 -24.58 -35.57
C LEU A 330 14.35 -25.49 -36.79
N GLN A 331 13.51 -26.53 -36.69
CA GLN A 331 13.17 -27.38 -37.82
C GLN A 331 12.47 -26.59 -38.94
N SER A 332 11.61 -25.64 -38.59
CA SER A 332 10.87 -24.79 -39.53
C SER A 332 11.77 -23.86 -40.37
N PHE A 333 13.00 -23.56 -39.92
CA PHE A 333 13.94 -22.77 -40.69
C PHE A 333 14.67 -23.59 -41.76
N THR A 334 14.23 -23.50 -43.02
CA THR A 334 14.78 -24.28 -44.14
C THR A 334 16.21 -23.86 -44.56
N TRP A 335 16.63 -22.64 -44.23
CA TRP A 335 17.94 -22.10 -44.61
C TRP A 335 19.12 -22.59 -43.75
N LEU A 336 18.85 -23.15 -42.57
CA LEU A 336 19.90 -23.65 -41.67
C LEU A 336 20.24 -25.11 -41.97
N SER A 337 21.54 -25.42 -42.09
CA SER A 337 21.97 -26.81 -42.21
C SER A 337 21.69 -27.60 -40.93
N PRO A 338 21.47 -28.92 -40.99
CA PRO A 338 21.18 -29.74 -39.80
C PRO A 338 22.24 -29.60 -38.69
N ARG A 339 23.51 -29.49 -39.07
CA ARG A 339 24.62 -29.26 -38.12
C ARG A 339 24.52 -27.91 -37.43
N LYS A 340 24.12 -26.85 -38.14
CA LYS A 340 23.93 -25.51 -37.56
C LYS A 340 22.72 -25.48 -36.63
N LYS A 341 21.61 -26.14 -36.98
CA LYS A 341 20.43 -26.28 -36.12
C LYS A 341 20.76 -26.95 -34.79
N LYS A 342 21.47 -28.10 -34.83
CA LYS A 342 21.90 -28.82 -33.62
C LYS A 342 22.80 -27.98 -32.72
N LYS A 343 23.77 -27.26 -33.31
CA LYS A 343 24.63 -26.33 -32.55
C LYS A 343 23.85 -25.18 -31.92
N ALA A 344 22.92 -24.57 -32.66
CA ALA A 344 22.08 -23.49 -32.14
C ALA A 344 21.22 -23.98 -30.96
N LEU A 345 20.55 -25.13 -31.10
CA LEU A 345 19.79 -25.76 -30.03
C LEU A 345 20.64 -25.98 -28.77
N GLN A 346 21.81 -26.62 -28.91
CA GLN A 346 22.71 -26.86 -27.77
C GLN A 346 23.18 -25.57 -27.10
N VAL A 347 23.59 -24.56 -27.87
CA VAL A 347 24.05 -23.28 -27.30
C VAL A 347 22.92 -22.58 -26.55
N CYS A 348 21.72 -22.54 -27.13
CA CYS A 348 20.55 -21.93 -26.50
C CYS A 348 20.13 -22.68 -25.22
N LEU A 349 20.11 -24.02 -25.23
CA LEU A 349 19.73 -24.81 -24.06
C LEU A 349 20.76 -24.71 -22.93
N VAL A 350 22.06 -24.79 -23.24
CA VAL A 350 23.12 -24.63 -22.25
C VAL A 350 23.12 -23.21 -21.68
N GLY A 351 23.05 -22.21 -22.55
CA GLY A 351 22.99 -20.81 -22.14
C GLY A 351 21.74 -20.50 -21.32
N GLY A 352 20.57 -20.94 -21.77
CA GLY A 352 19.29 -20.78 -21.08
C GLY A 352 19.26 -21.47 -19.72
N SER A 353 19.79 -22.69 -19.63
CA SER A 353 19.90 -23.44 -18.37
C SER A 353 20.86 -22.74 -17.40
N LEU A 354 22.02 -22.27 -17.86
CA LEU A 354 22.98 -21.54 -17.04
C LEU A 354 22.40 -20.21 -16.53
N LEU A 355 21.78 -19.43 -17.41
CA LEU A 355 21.15 -18.15 -17.05
C LEU A 355 20.00 -18.35 -16.06
N SER A 356 19.15 -19.35 -16.29
CA SER A 356 18.04 -19.69 -15.39
C SER A 356 18.58 -20.12 -14.02
N PHE A 357 19.60 -20.99 -13.99
CA PHE A 357 20.26 -21.39 -12.74
C PHE A 357 20.82 -20.18 -11.98
N LEU A 358 21.54 -19.28 -12.66
CA LEU A 358 22.07 -18.06 -12.03
C LEU A 358 20.97 -17.13 -11.52
N ALA A 359 19.86 -16.99 -12.26
CA ALA A 359 18.72 -16.19 -11.85
C ALA A 359 18.03 -16.78 -10.61
N PHE A 360 17.72 -18.07 -10.61
CA PHE A 360 17.12 -18.76 -9.45
C PHE A 360 18.05 -18.76 -8.25
N PHE A 361 19.35 -18.97 -8.46
CA PHE A 361 20.37 -18.91 -7.41
C PHE A 361 20.44 -17.50 -6.79
N ARG A 362 20.42 -16.44 -7.60
CA ARG A 362 20.38 -15.06 -7.11
C ARG A 362 19.11 -14.78 -6.34
N ILE A 363 17.95 -15.21 -6.85
CA ILE A 363 16.66 -15.04 -6.16
C ILE A 363 16.69 -15.75 -4.81
N PHE A 364 17.23 -16.96 -4.72
CA PHE A 364 17.27 -17.73 -3.49
C PHE A 364 18.27 -17.14 -2.46
N LEU A 365 19.47 -16.75 -2.91
CA LEU A 365 20.50 -16.22 -2.00
C LEU A 365 20.29 -14.77 -1.58
N VAL A 366 19.74 -13.92 -2.46
CA VAL A 366 19.46 -12.51 -2.16
C VAL A 366 18.06 -12.33 -1.59
N GLY A 367 17.13 -13.24 -1.90
CA GLY A 367 15.75 -13.22 -1.43
C GLY A 367 15.51 -13.98 -0.11
N LEU A 368 16.48 -14.73 0.41
CA LEU A 368 16.47 -15.15 1.82
C LEU A 368 16.66 -13.88 2.66
N PRO A 369 15.66 -13.45 3.45
CA PRO A 369 15.89 -12.39 4.40
C PRO A 369 16.96 -12.92 5.35
N LEU A 370 18.15 -12.30 5.36
CA LEU A 370 19.00 -12.37 6.52
C LEU A 370 18.09 -11.99 7.69
N SER A 371 17.82 -12.96 8.56
CA SER A 371 17.21 -12.81 9.87
C SER A 371 17.40 -11.38 10.34
N ARG A 372 16.33 -10.56 10.24
CA ARG A 372 16.25 -9.32 11.02
C ARG A 372 16.23 -9.80 12.46
N ARG A 373 17.42 -9.86 13.08
CA ARG A 373 17.56 -9.83 14.53
C ARG A 373 16.84 -8.57 14.99
N TRP A 374 15.65 -8.78 15.54
CA TRP A 374 15.15 -7.96 16.62
C TRP A 374 15.40 -8.75 17.90
#